data_AF-A0A553FP07-F1
#
_entry.id   AF-A0A553FP07-F1
#
_cell.length_a   1.000
_cell.length_b   1.000
_cell.length_c   1.000
_cell.angle_alpha   90.00
_cell.angle_beta   90.00
_cell.angle_gamma   90.00
#
_symmetry.space_group_name_H-M   'P 1'
#
loop_
_entity.id
_entity.type
_entity.pdbx_description
1 polymer ?
#
loop_
_entity_poly.entity_id
_entity_poly.type
_entity_poly.pdbx_seq_one_letter_code
_entity_poly.pdbx_strand_id
1 'polypeptide(L)'
;THVAMESTGVYWKPVFNILEEEFEILLVNARHIKNVPGQKTDKKDSRWITKLLLSGLLKGSFIPPKGIRELRDLTRYKRKVIEQVSSEKNRIHKLLEDANI
;
A
#
# COMPACT_ATOMS: atom_id res chain seq x y z
N THR A 1 3.33 21.47 -7.25
CA THR A 1 1.98 21.46 -6.65
C THR A 1 1.38 20.06 -6.63
N HIS A 2 1.51 19.26 -7.69
CA HIS A 2 0.93 17.90 -7.74
C HIS A 2 2.00 16.80 -7.80
N VAL A 3 1.68 15.63 -7.24
CA VAL A 3 2.47 14.40 -7.32
C VAL A 3 1.55 13.28 -7.77
N ALA A 4 2.00 12.42 -8.69
CA ALA A 4 1.28 11.20 -9.06
C ALA A 4 2.13 9.96 -8.76
N MET A 5 1.50 8.94 -8.21
CA MET A 5 2.17 7.70 -7.81
C MET A 5 1.32 6.47 -8.17
N GLU A 6 1.97 5.39 -8.56
CA GLU A 6 1.32 4.11 -8.87
C GLU A 6 0.94 3.38 -7.57
N SER A 7 -0.28 2.84 -7.50
CA SER A 7 -0.80 2.11 -6.34
C SER A 7 -0.34 0.64 -6.27
N THR A 8 0.94 0.37 -6.53
CA THR A 8 1.49 -0.99 -6.55
C THR A 8 2.08 -1.35 -5.18
N GLY A 9 1.47 -2.35 -4.52
CA GLY A 9 1.89 -2.79 -3.20
C GLY A 9 1.72 -1.71 -2.12
N VAL A 10 2.61 -1.72 -1.13
CA VAL A 10 2.60 -0.79 0.02
C VAL A 10 3.62 0.35 -0.10
N TYR A 11 4.48 0.32 -1.13
CA TYR A 11 5.64 1.23 -1.24
C TYR A 11 5.28 2.70 -1.44
N TRP A 12 4.07 2.99 -1.93
CA TRP A 12 3.57 4.36 -2.04
C TRP A 12 3.24 4.99 -0.69
N LYS A 13 2.89 4.20 0.34
CA LYS A 13 2.47 4.70 1.66
C LYS A 13 3.50 5.62 2.32
N PRO A 14 4.79 5.23 2.50
CA PRO A 14 5.77 6.09 3.16
C PRO A 14 6.00 7.41 2.42
N VAL A 15 6.05 7.37 1.10
CA VAL A 15 6.21 8.58 0.27
C VAL A 15 4.98 9.49 0.39
N PHE A 16 3.79 8.90 0.32
CA PHE A 16 2.53 9.64 0.52
C PHE A 16 2.49 10.34 1.87
N ASN A 17 2.79 9.63 2.95
CA ASN A 17 2.71 10.18 4.31
C ASN A 17 3.67 11.35 4.55
N ILE A 18 4.80 11.43 3.83
CA ILE A 18 5.75 12.54 3.92
C ILE A 18 5.27 13.74 3.09
N LEU A 19 4.70 13.49 1.91
CA LEU A 19 4.37 14.54 0.95
C LEU A 19 2.94 15.08 1.08
N GLU A 20 2.06 14.42 1.83
CA GLU A 20 0.62 14.73 1.90
C GLU A 20 0.29 16.13 2.43
N GLU A 21 1.21 16.75 3.19
CA GLU A 21 1.03 18.09 3.77
C GLU A 21 1.43 19.21 2.79
N GLU A 22 2.28 18.91 1.81
CA GLU A 22 2.87 19.92 0.90
C GLU A 22 2.36 19.82 -0.56
N PHE A 23 1.81 18.67 -0.95
CA PHE A 23 1.44 18.38 -2.34
C PHE A 23 0.04 17.79 -2.46
N GLU A 24 -0.62 18.10 -3.57
CA GLU A 24 -1.81 17.36 -3.99
C GLU A 24 -1.38 16.04 -4.65
N ILE A 25 -1.73 14.92 -4.02
CA ILE A 25 -1.25 13.60 -4.44
C ILE A 25 -2.35 12.79 -5.13
N LEU A 26 -2.09 12.34 -6.36
CA LEU A 26 -2.90 11.38 -7.08
C LEU A 26 -2.29 9.98 -7.00
N LEU A 27 -2.90 9.11 -6.20
CA LEU A 27 -2.57 7.69 -6.19
C LEU A 27 -3.37 6.97 -7.28
N VAL A 28 -2.71 6.43 -8.31
CA VAL A 28 -3.39 5.90 -9.50
C VAL A 28 -3.27 4.38 -9.57
N ASN A 29 -4.39 3.73 -9.92
CA ASN A 29 -4.41 2.29 -10.14
C ASN A 29 -3.49 1.90 -11.31
N ALA A 30 -2.53 1.01 -11.05
CA ALA A 30 -1.61 0.47 -12.05
C ALA A 30 -2.30 -0.04 -13.32
N ARG A 31 -3.51 -0.60 -13.21
CA ARG A 31 -4.29 -1.10 -14.35
C ARG A 31 -4.68 0.00 -15.33
N HIS A 32 -4.87 1.23 -14.86
CA HIS A 32 -5.31 2.36 -15.69
C HIS A 32 -4.14 3.11 -16.35
N ILE A 33 -2.90 2.87 -15.88
CA ILE A 33 -1.70 3.54 -16.38
C ILE A 33 -0.73 2.59 -17.08
N LYS A 34 -1.15 1.34 -17.35
CA LYS A 34 -0.30 0.33 -17.99
C LYS A 34 0.27 0.88 -19.29
N ASN A 35 1.59 0.94 -19.36
CA ASN A 35 2.31 1.26 -20.58
C ASN A 35 2.31 0.07 -21.55
N VAL A 36 2.59 0.33 -22.82
CA VAL A 36 2.75 -0.67 -23.88
C VAL A 36 3.91 -1.62 -23.51
N PRO A 37 3.80 -2.95 -23.74
CA PRO A 37 4.84 -3.91 -23.38
C PRO A 37 6.21 -3.60 -24.03
N GLY A 38 7.28 -3.59 -23.23
CA GLY A 38 8.67 -3.46 -23.69
C GLY A 38 9.54 -2.58 -22.78
N GLN A 39 10.68 -3.12 -22.31
CA GLN A 39 11.75 -2.38 -21.59
C GLN A 39 11.26 -1.41 -20.49
N LYS A 40 10.39 -1.91 -19.59
CA LYS A 40 9.89 -1.18 -18.41
C LYS A 40 11.02 -0.93 -17.41
N THR A 41 11.15 0.32 -16.95
CA THR A 41 12.07 0.72 -15.87
C THR A 41 11.40 1.81 -15.03
N ASP A 42 11.71 1.88 -13.73
CA ASP A 42 11.10 2.86 -12.82
C ASP A 42 11.24 4.31 -13.32
N LYS A 43 12.38 4.62 -13.97
CA LYS A 43 12.62 5.93 -14.59
C LYS A 43 11.67 6.22 -15.76
N LYS A 44 11.41 5.23 -16.62
CA LYS A 44 10.49 5.37 -17.75
C LYS A 44 9.04 5.46 -17.26
N ASP A 45 8.68 4.67 -16.26
CA ASP A 45 7.34 4.69 -15.67
C ASP A 45 7.04 6.03 -15.01
N SER A 46 8.01 6.59 -14.27
CA SER A 46 7.86 7.92 -13.66
C SER A 46 7.63 9.02 -14.71
N ARG A 47 8.36 8.98 -15.83
CA ARG A 47 8.16 9.90 -16.97
C ARG A 47 6.78 9.72 -17.61
N TRP A 48 6.35 8.48 -17.77
CA TRP A 48 5.03 8.16 -18.32
C TRP A 48 3.89 8.68 -17.45
N ILE A 49 3.94 8.41 -16.13
CA ILE A 49 2.98 8.92 -15.14
C ILE A 49 2.95 10.44 -15.16
N THR A 50 4.11 11.10 -15.24
CA THR A 50 4.20 12.56 -15.33
C THR A 50 3.49 13.09 -16.58
N LYS A 51 3.68 12.46 -17.74
CA LYS A 51 3.00 12.85 -18.98
C LYS A 51 1.48 12.74 -18.85
N LEU A 52 0.99 11.67 -18.25
CA LEU A 52 -0.45 11.46 -18.00
C LEU A 52 -1.03 12.46 -17.00
N LEU A 53 -0.25 12.82 -15.96
CA LEU A 53 -0.63 13.84 -14.98
C LEU A 53 -0.80 15.21 -15.66
N LEU A 54 0.20 15.61 -16.46
CA LEU A 54 0.18 16.89 -17.18
C LEU A 54 -0.97 16.98 -18.19
N SER A 55 -1.35 15.85 -18.81
CA SER A 55 -2.48 15.80 -19.74
C SER A 55 -3.85 15.67 -19.07
N GLY A 56 -3.92 15.60 -17.73
CA GLY A 56 -5.17 15.43 -16.99
C GLY A 56 -5.86 14.07 -17.19
N LEU A 57 -5.13 13.04 -17.65
CA LEU A 57 -5.68 11.73 -17.99
C LEU A 57 -5.68 10.75 -16.80
N LEU A 58 -5.16 11.17 -15.64
CA LEU A 58 -5.11 10.34 -14.44
C LEU A 58 -6.40 10.46 -13.63
N LYS A 59 -6.95 9.31 -13.25
CA LYS A 59 -8.03 9.22 -12.26
C LYS A 59 -7.44 8.75 -10.93
N GLY A 60 -7.41 9.65 -9.95
CA GLY A 60 -6.98 9.33 -8.58
C GLY A 60 -7.88 8.29 -7.92
N SER A 61 -7.25 7.39 -7.19
CA SER A 61 -7.93 6.47 -6.28
C SER A 61 -8.31 7.21 -5.00
N PHE A 62 -9.42 6.81 -4.39
CA PHE A 62 -9.81 7.38 -3.11
C PHE A 62 -8.83 6.96 -2.01
N ILE A 63 -8.31 7.94 -1.27
CA ILE A 63 -7.48 7.75 -0.10
C ILE A 63 -8.24 8.34 1.09
N PRO A 64 -8.57 7.53 2.11
CA PRO A 64 -9.25 8.06 3.29
C PRO A 64 -8.39 9.10 4.04
N PRO A 65 -9.01 10.02 4.79
CA PRO A 65 -8.28 10.93 5.68
C PRO A 65 -7.33 10.19 6.62
N LYS A 66 -6.27 10.86 7.06
CA LYS A 66 -5.19 10.29 7.89
C LYS A 66 -5.70 9.49 9.09
N GLY A 67 -6.58 10.08 9.91
CA GLY A 67 -7.16 9.39 11.07
C GLY A 67 -7.92 8.10 10.72
N ILE A 68 -8.61 8.06 9.57
CA ILE A 68 -9.29 6.84 9.10
C ILE A 68 -8.28 5.79 8.65
N ARG A 69 -7.17 6.18 8.00
CA ARG A 69 -6.11 5.25 7.59
C ARG A 69 -5.43 4.62 8.81
N GLU A 70 -5.12 5.42 9.82
CA GLU A 70 -4.50 4.95 11.07
C GLU A 70 -5.41 3.95 11.80
N LEU A 71 -6.71 4.26 11.95
CA LEU A 71 -7.70 3.34 12.52
C LEU A 71 -7.80 2.03 11.74
N ARG A 72 -7.76 2.10 10.40
CA ARG A 72 -7.77 0.90 9.54
C ARG A 72 -6.53 0.05 9.71
N ASP A 73 -5.35 0.65 9.83
CA ASP A 73 -4.10 -0.09 10.04
C ASP A 73 -4.08 -0.75 11.43
N LEU A 74 -4.56 -0.06 12.49
CA LEU A 74 -4.73 -0.62 13.83
C LEU A 74 -5.70 -1.80 13.88
N THR A 75 -6.90 -1.64 13.29
CA THR A 75 -7.93 -2.69 13.30
C THR A 75 -7.52 -3.92 12.50
N ARG A 76 -6.84 -3.72 11.36
CA ARG A 76 -6.23 -4.82 10.58
C ARG A 76 -5.16 -5.56 11.39
N TYR A 77 -4.30 -4.82 12.08
CA TYR A 77 -3.26 -5.43 12.91
C TYR A 77 -3.87 -6.23 14.07
N LYS A 78 -4.85 -5.66 14.79
CA LYS A 78 -5.60 -6.37 15.83
C LYS A 78 -6.19 -7.68 15.32
N ARG A 79 -6.84 -7.65 14.15
CA ARG A 79 -7.41 -8.86 13.53
C ARG A 79 -6.32 -9.91 13.25
N LYS A 80 -5.18 -9.49 12.67
CA LYS A 80 -4.05 -10.38 12.40
C LYS A 80 -3.52 -11.05 13.67
N VAL A 81 -3.37 -10.29 14.75
CA VAL A 81 -2.93 -10.84 16.05
C VAL A 81 -3.95 -11.83 16.58
N ILE A 82 -5.25 -11.52 16.53
CA ILE A 82 -6.32 -12.43 16.97
C ILE A 82 -6.29 -13.75 16.18
N GLU A 83 -6.15 -13.67 14.85
CA GLU A 83 -6.06 -14.85 13.98
C GLU A 83 -4.81 -15.71 14.31
N GLN A 84 -3.73 -15.09 14.79
CA GLN A 84 -2.53 -15.80 15.23
C GLN A 84 -2.69 -16.52 16.57
N VAL A 85 -3.58 -16.07 17.46
CA VAL A 85 -3.75 -16.64 18.81
C VAL A 85 -3.99 -18.15 18.77
N SER A 86 -4.87 -18.62 17.89
CA SER A 86 -5.16 -20.06 17.78
C SER A 86 -3.93 -20.85 17.34
N SER A 87 -3.17 -20.32 16.36
CA SER A 87 -1.92 -20.95 15.91
C SER A 87 -0.87 -20.99 17.02
N GLU A 88 -0.72 -19.92 17.82
CA GLU A 88 0.25 -19.91 18.92
C GLU A 88 -0.16 -20.87 20.03
N LYS A 89 -1.46 -20.96 20.37
CA LYS A 89 -1.97 -21.95 21.32
C LYS A 89 -1.64 -23.38 20.90
N ASN A 90 -1.88 -23.72 19.63
CA ASN A 90 -1.58 -25.06 19.11
C ASN A 90 -0.08 -25.37 19.14
N ARG A 91 0.78 -24.38 18.88
CA ARG A 91 2.23 -24.55 19.01
C ARG A 91 2.66 -24.80 20.45
N ILE A 92 2.05 -24.10 21.42
CA ILE A 92 2.29 -24.32 22.85
C ILE A 92 1.84 -25.72 23.26
N HIS A 93 0.61 -26.13 22.88
CA HIS A 93 0.11 -27.47 23.19
C HIS A 93 1.05 -28.56 22.67
N LYS A 94 1.46 -28.45 21.39
CA LYS A 94 2.42 -29.38 20.79
C LYS A 94 3.74 -29.44 21.56
N LEU A 95 4.28 -28.28 21.95
CA LEU A 95 5.53 -28.22 22.72
C LEU A 95 5.42 -28.92 24.07
N LEU A 96 4.29 -28.78 24.76
CA LEU A 96 4.05 -29.42 26.06
C LEU A 96 3.91 -30.94 25.90
N GLU A 97 3.16 -31.39 24.89
CA GLU A 97 3.05 -32.81 24.52
C GLU A 97 4.42 -33.42 24.20
N ASP A 98 5.24 -32.74 23.39
CA ASP A 98 6.60 -33.17 23.05
C ASP A 98 7.53 -33.22 24.29
N ALA A 99 7.28 -32.38 25.29
CA ALA A 99 8.04 -32.32 26.54
C ALA A 99 7.53 -33.28 27.64
N ASN A 100 6.47 -34.03 27.40
CA ASN A 100 5.76 -34.86 28.40
C ASN A 100 5.27 -34.06 29.63
N ILE A 101 4.81 -32.81 29.42
CA ILE A 101 4.20 -31.96 30.47
C ILE A 101 2.68 -31.94 30.30
#